data_AF-A0A6B2T3N0-F1
#
_entry.id   AF-A0A6B2T3N0-F1
#
_cell.length_a   1.000
_cell.length_b   1.000
_cell.length_c   1.000
_cell.angle_alpha   90.00
_cell.angle_beta   90.00
_cell.angle_gamma   90.00
#
_symmetry.space_group_name_H-M   'P 1'
#
loop_
_entity.id
_entity.type
_entity.pdbx_description
1 polymer ?
#
loop_
_entity_poly.entity_id
_entity_poly.type
_entity_poly.pdbx_seq_one_letter_code
_entity_poly.pdbx_strand_id
1 'polypeptide(L)'
;AATRQLGIGYRESSLAAETREDVPEGALRAGDRAPDGPYGTGALFDAFRGPHFTLLAVGTDTERPPLPGELVRSHAIPAYEPYGKGLFLVRPDGYVGWAGTDARDGLTAYLARCGVPVTP
;
A
#
# COMPACT_ATOMS: atom_id res chain seq x y z
N ALA A 1 -28.54 8.97 -28.76
CA ALA A 1 -27.51 8.01 -28.33
C ALA A 1 -26.98 8.47 -26.98
N ALA A 2 -27.30 7.74 -25.90
CA ALA A 2 -26.95 8.13 -24.54
C ALA A 2 -25.66 7.44 -24.12
N THR A 3 -24.62 8.21 -23.86
CA THR A 3 -23.38 7.73 -23.25
C THR A 3 -23.68 7.28 -21.83
N ARG A 4 -23.84 5.96 -21.61
CA ARG A 4 -23.85 5.38 -20.27
C ARG A 4 -22.44 5.50 -19.72
N GLN A 5 -22.21 6.59 -19.01
CA GLN A 5 -21.06 6.77 -18.15
C GLN A 5 -21.17 5.74 -17.03
N LEU A 6 -20.54 4.58 -17.25
CA LEU A 6 -20.39 3.55 -16.24
C LEU A 6 -19.47 4.11 -15.17
N GLY A 7 -20.04 4.44 -14.02
CA GLY A 7 -19.30 4.78 -12.81
C GLY A 7 -18.44 3.60 -12.41
N ILE A 8 -17.20 3.55 -12.89
CA ILE A 8 -16.18 2.63 -12.38
C ILE A 8 -15.69 3.25 -11.06
N GLY A 9 -16.50 3.06 -10.01
CA GLY A 9 -16.01 3.16 -8.64
C GLY A 9 -15.07 1.97 -8.40
N TYR A 10 -13.77 2.22 -8.44
CA TYR A 10 -12.70 1.24 -8.18
C TYR A 10 -12.69 0.68 -6.74
N ARG A 11 -13.73 0.93 -5.94
CA ARG A 11 -13.86 0.49 -4.54
C ARG A 11 -14.08 -1.03 -4.41
N GLU A 12 -14.48 -1.69 -5.50
CA GLU A 12 -14.68 -3.15 -5.64
C GLU A 12 -13.64 -3.78 -6.58
N SER A 13 -12.49 -3.13 -6.82
CA SER A 13 -11.44 -3.75 -7.63
C SER A 13 -10.77 -4.86 -6.83
N SER A 14 -10.69 -6.04 -7.45
CA SER A 14 -9.97 -7.25 -7.01
C SER A 14 -8.48 -7.08 -6.64
N LEU A 15 -7.97 -5.85 -6.57
CA LEU A 15 -6.59 -5.49 -6.29
C LEU A 15 -6.40 -4.65 -5.01
N ALA A 16 -7.44 -4.46 -4.20
CA ALA A 16 -7.32 -3.84 -2.88
C ALA A 16 -7.57 -4.89 -1.78
N ALA A 17 -6.70 -4.97 -0.78
CA ALA A 17 -6.87 -5.86 0.37
C ALA A 17 -6.63 -5.07 1.67
N GLU A 18 -7.73 -4.70 2.33
CA GLU A 18 -7.70 -4.13 3.68
C GLU A 18 -7.74 -5.28 4.70
N THR A 19 -6.72 -5.37 5.54
CA THR A 19 -6.62 -6.42 6.57
C THR A 19 -6.65 -5.88 7.99
N ARG A 20 -6.71 -4.55 8.17
CA ARG A 20 -6.86 -3.94 9.48
C ARG A 20 -8.31 -4.03 9.95
N GLU A 21 -8.49 -4.40 11.21
CA GLU A 21 -9.79 -4.36 11.89
C GLU A 21 -10.14 -2.92 12.30
N ASP A 22 -11.43 -2.59 12.36
CA ASP A 22 -11.97 -1.33 12.90
C ASP A 22 -11.37 -0.02 12.34
N VAL A 23 -11.03 0.02 11.04
CA VAL A 23 -10.57 1.25 10.39
C VAL A 23 -11.70 2.31 10.43
N PRO A 24 -11.44 3.54 10.93
CA PRO A 24 -12.44 4.60 10.99
C PRO A 24 -12.98 5.02 9.61
N GLU A 25 -14.18 5.59 9.58
CA GLU A 25 -14.71 6.25 8.38
C GLU A 25 -13.83 7.46 8.02
N GLY A 26 -13.33 7.51 6.79
CA GLY A 26 -12.41 8.57 6.32
C GLY A 26 -10.93 8.31 6.53
N ALA A 27 -10.54 7.24 7.23
CA ALA A 27 -9.13 6.81 7.28
C ALA A 27 -8.70 6.21 5.93
N LEU A 28 -7.40 6.34 5.60
CA LEU A 28 -6.79 5.75 4.42
C LEU A 28 -7.04 4.24 4.36
N ARG A 29 -7.45 3.72 3.21
CA ARG A 29 -7.71 2.30 2.98
C ARG A 29 -7.02 1.76 1.73
N ALA A 30 -6.90 0.44 1.66
CA ALA A 30 -6.55 -0.20 0.39
C ALA A 30 -7.55 0.20 -0.71
N GLY A 31 -7.04 0.60 -1.87
CA GLY A 31 -7.78 1.16 -2.99
C GLY A 31 -7.66 2.68 -3.10
N ASP A 32 -7.28 3.38 -2.03
CA ASP A 32 -7.09 4.82 -2.06
C ASP A 32 -5.73 5.21 -2.68
N ARG A 33 -5.62 6.45 -3.13
CA ARG A 33 -4.34 7.01 -3.55
C ARG A 33 -3.44 7.16 -2.32
N ALA A 34 -2.19 6.69 -2.42
CA ALA A 34 -1.22 6.82 -1.35
C ALA A 34 -1.00 8.30 -1.03
N PRO A 35 -1.21 8.75 0.23
CA PRO A 35 -0.92 10.13 0.60
C PRO A 35 0.55 10.46 0.37
N ASP A 36 0.80 11.65 -0.15
CA ASP A 36 2.16 12.19 -0.23
C ASP A 36 2.53 12.87 1.09
N GLY A 37 3.82 13.04 1.35
CA GLY A 37 4.31 13.63 2.59
C GLY A 37 5.83 13.70 2.62
N PRO A 38 6.41 14.33 3.63
CA PRO A 38 7.86 14.47 3.74
C PRO A 38 8.54 13.09 3.91
N TYR A 39 9.63 12.87 3.18
CA TYR A 39 10.48 11.68 3.29
C TYR A 39 11.96 12.04 3.12
N GLY A 40 12.73 11.99 4.23
CA GLY A 40 14.11 12.44 4.23
C GLY A 40 14.22 13.91 3.83
N THR A 41 14.94 14.20 2.75
CA THR A 41 15.03 15.55 2.14
C THR A 41 14.03 15.80 1.02
N GLY A 42 13.18 14.82 0.68
CA GLY A 42 12.24 14.86 -0.44
C GLY A 42 10.82 14.46 -0.03
N ALA A 43 10.07 13.88 -0.97
CA ALA A 43 8.69 13.47 -0.78
C ALA A 43 8.51 11.94 -0.85
N LEU A 44 7.47 11.42 -0.20
CA LEU A 44 7.04 10.02 -0.33
C LEU A 44 6.73 9.66 -1.78
N PHE A 45 6.20 10.62 -2.55
CA PHE A 45 6.00 10.48 -3.99
C PHE A 45 7.25 10.02 -4.73
N ASP A 46 8.44 10.55 -4.38
CA ASP A 46 9.69 10.16 -5.03
C ASP A 46 10.06 8.72 -4.70
N ALA A 47 9.77 8.25 -3.48
CA ALA A 47 9.98 6.87 -3.06
C ALA A 47 9.04 5.89 -3.78
N PHE A 48 7.83 6.32 -4.12
CA PHE A 48 6.85 5.49 -4.83
C PHE A 48 7.10 5.42 -6.35
N ARG A 49 7.92 6.32 -6.88
CA ARG A 49 8.10 6.46 -8.32
C ARG A 49 8.98 5.36 -8.91
N GLY A 50 8.37 4.47 -9.68
CA GLY A 50 9.10 3.47 -10.47
C GLY A 50 8.27 2.22 -10.74
N PRO A 51 8.80 1.26 -11.52
CA PRO A 51 8.11 0.01 -11.84
C PRO A 51 8.25 -1.02 -10.69
N HIS A 52 8.02 -0.60 -9.45
CA HIS A 52 8.11 -1.45 -8.26
C HIS A 52 6.97 -1.13 -7.29
N PHE A 53 6.62 -2.11 -6.47
CA PHE A 53 5.81 -1.87 -5.29
C PHE A 53 6.65 -1.17 -4.23
N THR A 54 5.99 -0.50 -3.30
CA THR A 54 6.62 0.12 -2.15
C THR A 54 5.93 -0.30 -0.86
N LEU A 55 6.63 -1.03 -0.01
CA LEU A 55 6.18 -1.33 1.36
C LEU A 55 6.60 -0.20 2.30
N LEU A 56 5.62 0.56 2.79
CA LEU A 56 5.81 1.64 3.74
C LEU A 56 5.37 1.22 5.14
N ALA A 57 6.32 1.20 6.08
CA ALA A 57 6.02 1.07 7.51
C ALA A 57 5.87 2.46 8.13
N VAL A 58 4.71 2.74 8.74
CA VAL A 58 4.39 4.05 9.32
C VAL A 58 4.21 3.90 10.82
N GLY A 59 5.12 4.52 11.60
CA GLY A 59 5.04 4.57 13.06
C GLY A 59 4.94 3.19 13.73
N THR A 60 5.53 2.16 13.13
CA THR A 60 5.54 0.79 13.61
C THR A 60 6.92 0.15 13.42
N ASP A 61 7.26 -0.74 14.35
CA ASP A 61 8.47 -1.59 14.30
C ASP A 61 8.13 -3.02 13.84
N THR A 62 6.95 -3.21 13.23
CA THR A 62 6.50 -4.50 12.69
C THR A 62 7.58 -5.12 11.78
N GLU A 63 7.92 -6.38 12.04
CA GLU A 63 8.86 -7.12 11.22
C GLU A 63 8.35 -7.26 9.78
N ARG A 64 9.22 -6.98 8.81
CA ARG A 64 8.91 -7.06 7.38
C ARG A 64 9.51 -8.36 6.83
N PRO A 65 8.75 -9.14 6.03
CA PRO A 65 9.28 -10.34 5.42
C PRO A 65 10.40 -10.00 4.43
N PRO A 66 11.29 -10.95 4.12
CA PRO A 66 12.23 -10.79 3.02
C PRO A 66 11.47 -10.65 1.70
N LEU A 67 11.61 -9.49 1.05
CA LEU A 67 10.96 -9.18 -0.22
C LEU A 67 12.00 -8.98 -1.33
N PRO A 68 11.68 -9.33 -2.59
CA PRO A 68 12.57 -9.11 -3.73
C PRO A 68 12.78 -7.60 -3.97
N GLY A 69 13.94 -7.06 -3.60
CA GLY A 69 14.23 -5.62 -3.63
C GLY A 69 14.10 -4.93 -5.00
N GLU A 70 14.22 -5.70 -6.09
CA GLU A 70 13.97 -5.22 -7.46
C GLU A 70 12.49 -4.94 -7.75
N LEU A 71 11.59 -5.67 -7.08
CA LEU A 71 10.14 -5.59 -7.29
C LEU A 71 9.41 -4.88 -6.15
N VAL A 72 9.97 -4.89 -4.93
CA VAL A 72 9.39 -4.24 -3.75
C VAL A 72 10.46 -3.47 -2.99
N ARG A 73 10.33 -2.14 -2.97
CA ARG A 73 11.16 -1.28 -2.11
C ARG A 73 10.53 -1.13 -0.74
N SER A 74 11.35 -1.19 0.31
CA SER A 74 10.89 -1.10 1.70
C SER A 74 11.37 0.20 2.34
N HIS A 75 10.45 0.97 2.89
CA HIS A 75 10.72 2.23 3.59
C HIS A 75 10.03 2.24 4.95
N ALA A 76 10.55 3.06 5.87
CA ALA A 76 9.93 3.31 7.16
C ALA A 76 9.91 4.82 7.43
N ILE A 77 8.82 5.28 8.02
CA ILE A 77 8.64 6.66 8.46
C ILE A 77 8.05 6.69 9.88
N PRO A 78 8.24 7.79 10.64
CA PRO A 78 7.48 8.04 11.86
C PRO A 78 5.97 8.03 11.60
N ALA A 79 5.18 8.04 12.66
CA ALA A 79 3.73 8.16 12.54
C ALA A 79 3.36 9.39 11.69
N TYR A 80 2.50 9.18 10.70
CA TYR A 80 2.08 10.22 9.77
C TYR A 80 0.56 10.16 9.64
N GLU A 81 -0.12 11.22 10.08
CA GLU A 81 -1.57 11.24 10.31
C GLU A 81 -2.40 10.77 9.11
N PRO A 82 -2.10 11.15 7.84
CA PRO A 82 -2.82 10.65 6.67
C PRO A 82 -2.77 9.12 6.49
N TYR A 83 -1.74 8.45 7.01
CA TYR A 83 -1.63 6.99 7.00
C TYR A 83 -2.06 6.36 8.34
N GLY A 84 -1.95 7.10 9.44
CA GLY A 84 -2.06 6.55 10.79
C GLY A 84 -0.81 5.75 11.15
N LYS A 85 -1.00 4.49 11.58
CA LYS A 85 0.08 3.54 11.88
C LYS A 85 -0.17 2.21 11.18
N GLY A 86 0.91 1.51 10.85
CA GLY A 86 0.85 0.16 10.28
C GLY A 86 1.72 0.02 9.03
N LEU A 87 1.38 -0.98 8.22
CA LEU A 87 2.04 -1.31 6.97
C LEU A 87 1.13 -1.02 5.79
N PHE A 88 1.69 -0.41 4.76
CA PHE A 88 0.97 -0.04 3.55
C PHE A 88 1.79 -0.46 2.34
N LEU A 89 1.22 -1.26 1.47
CA LEU A 89 1.82 -1.60 0.18
C LEU A 89 1.26 -0.66 -0.88
N VAL A 90 2.12 0.20 -1.41
CA VAL A 90 1.81 1.10 -2.52
C VAL A 90 2.19 0.43 -3.83
N ARG A 91 1.27 0.45 -4.79
CA ARG A 91 1.43 -0.06 -6.15
C ARG A 91 2.27 0.90 -7.01
N PRO A 92 2.86 0.43 -8.13
CA PRO A 92 3.60 1.27 -9.07
C PRO A 92 2.81 2.46 -9.65
N ASP A 93 1.47 2.43 -9.60
CA ASP A 93 0.58 3.51 -10.03
C ASP A 93 0.24 4.51 -8.92
N GLY A 94 0.81 4.35 -7.72
CA GLY A 94 0.64 5.28 -6.60
C GLY A 94 -0.60 5.04 -5.74
N TYR A 95 -1.28 3.91 -5.89
CA TYR A 95 -2.43 3.52 -5.05
C TYR A 95 -2.02 2.52 -3.97
N VAL A 96 -2.65 2.59 -2.81
CA VAL A 96 -2.50 1.58 -1.76
C VAL A 96 -3.16 0.29 -2.23
N GLY A 97 -2.37 -0.75 -2.47
CA GLY A 97 -2.86 -2.07 -2.83
C GLY A 97 -3.25 -2.93 -1.63
N TRP A 98 -2.51 -2.78 -0.53
CA TRP A 98 -2.76 -3.53 0.70
C TRP A 98 -2.44 -2.67 1.93
N ALA A 99 -3.19 -2.87 3.01
CA ALA A 99 -2.93 -2.24 4.30
C ALA A 99 -3.17 -3.25 5.44
N GLY A 100 -2.28 -3.25 6.44
CA GLY A 100 -2.29 -4.21 7.54
C GLY A 100 -1.49 -3.75 8.75
N THR A 101 -1.71 -4.39 9.89
CA THR A 101 -0.94 -4.17 11.14
C THR A 101 0.26 -5.12 11.26
N ASP A 102 0.15 -6.30 10.65
CA ASP A 102 1.22 -7.28 10.50
C ASP A 102 1.46 -7.63 9.03
N ALA A 103 2.67 -8.11 8.72
CA ALA A 103 3.02 -8.54 7.37
C ALA A 103 2.86 -10.05 7.13
N ARG A 104 2.67 -10.85 8.20
CA ARG A 104 3.02 -12.27 8.18
C ARG A 104 2.08 -13.12 7.32
N ASP A 105 0.83 -12.69 7.11
CA ASP A 105 -0.12 -13.47 6.31
C ASP A 105 -0.77 -12.68 5.15
N GLY A 106 -1.13 -11.42 5.37
CA GLY A 106 -1.86 -10.64 4.35
C GLY A 106 -0.99 -10.15 3.19
N LEU A 107 0.21 -9.66 3.49
CA LEU A 107 1.09 -9.01 2.51
C LEU A 107 1.64 -10.00 1.47
N THR A 108 2.15 -11.13 1.92
CA THR A 108 2.70 -12.20 1.08
C THR A 108 1.64 -12.74 0.12
N ALA A 109 0.43 -13.02 0.63
CA ALA A 109 -0.69 -13.48 -0.20
C ALA A 109 -1.12 -12.43 -1.24
N TYR A 110 -1.13 -11.15 -0.87
CA TYR A 110 -1.42 -10.07 -1.80
C TYR A 110 -0.38 -9.96 -2.92
N LEU A 111 0.90 -9.98 -2.57
CA LEU A 111 2.02 -9.92 -3.53
C LEU A 111 2.00 -11.12 -4.50
N ALA A 112 1.72 -12.32 -4.01
CA ALA A 112 1.57 -13.52 -4.83
C ALA A 112 0.43 -13.38 -5.86
N ARG A 113 -0.72 -12.81 -5.47
CA ARG A 113 -1.84 -12.51 -6.40
C ARG A 113 -1.46 -11.49 -7.47
N CYS A 114 -0.50 -10.61 -7.17
CA CYS A 114 0.05 -9.63 -8.10
C CYS A 114 1.20 -10.20 -8.96
N GLY A 115 1.53 -11.49 -8.83
CA GLY A 115 2.60 -12.14 -9.57
C GLY A 115 4.01 -11.83 -9.06
N VAL A 116 4.14 -11.28 -7.85
CA VAL A 116 5.44 -11.03 -7.22
C VAL A 116 5.84 -12.30 -6.44
N PRO A 117 6.96 -12.96 -6.79
CA PRO A 117 7.43 -14.12 -6.06
C PRO A 117 7.94 -13.67 -4.69
N VAL A 118 7.30 -14.19 -3.65
CA VAL A 118 7.68 -13.99 -2.25
C VAL A 118 8.16 -15.34 -1.72
N THR A 119 9.38 -15.36 -1.19
CA THR A 119 9.94 -16.58 -0.61
C THR A 119 9.39 -16.70 0.81
N PRO A 120 8.81 -17.86 1.21
CA PRO A 120 8.34 -18.08 2.57
C PRO A 120 9.49 -18.08 3.59
#